data_AF-A0A4Z2JAJ6-F1
#
_entry.id   AF-A0A4Z2JAJ6-F1
#
_cell.length_a   1.000
_cell.length_b   1.000
_cell.length_c   1.000
_cell.angle_alpha   90.00
_cell.angle_beta   90.00
_cell.angle_gamma   90.00
#
_symmetry.space_group_name_H-M   'P 1'
#
loop_
_entity.id
_entity.type
_entity.pdbx_description
1 polymer ?
#
loop_
_entity_poly.entity_id
_entity_poly.type
_entity_poly.pdbx_seq_one_letter_code
_entity_poly.pdbx_strand_id
1 'polypeptide(L)'
;MCELLHYFCDCELKHRIEAIVSFSDSFVSKLQYNQKFRYNELMLALNMSAAVTARKTKEFRSPPQEQINMLLTFSVGEDCPCPTDIQEELYDFHNQLQLHCGIPMEEDEYEQDTSIKGRLLMLVNKIKGQSHKAEEPTEKEQAAPCEEINVFITIFYLYIYILYLYIYIYIYIYIFIYILLLFYLLFIYYYYYFLLLHNTCCTRVPVALGYTHMSDGMDVD
;
A
#
# COMPACT_ATOMS: atom_id res chain seq x y z
N MET A 1 -27.30 10.36 -12.46
CA MET A 1 -26.45 11.58 -12.48
C MET A 1 -25.69 11.76 -11.17
N CYS A 2 -26.37 11.87 -10.01
CA CYS A 2 -25.69 11.99 -8.71
C CYS A 2 -24.77 10.79 -8.40
N GLU A 3 -25.21 9.56 -8.66
CA GLU A 3 -24.38 8.36 -8.46
C GLU A 3 -23.10 8.37 -9.31
N LEU A 4 -23.16 8.91 -10.52
CA LEU A 4 -22.00 9.02 -11.40
C LEU A 4 -20.98 10.04 -10.87
N LEU A 5 -21.45 11.17 -10.32
CA LEU A 5 -20.61 12.17 -9.69
C LEU A 5 -19.97 11.64 -8.40
N HIS A 6 -20.72 10.88 -7.59
CA HIS A 6 -20.17 10.20 -6.41
C HIS A 6 -19.05 9.23 -6.78
N TYR A 7 -19.25 8.42 -7.82
CA TYR A 7 -18.21 7.53 -8.32
C TYR A 7 -16.93 8.28 -8.74
N PHE A 8 -17.06 9.42 -9.42
CA PHE A 8 -15.88 10.23 -9.78
C PHE A 8 -15.18 10.82 -8.55
N CYS A 9 -15.91 11.26 -7.53
CA CYS A 9 -15.32 11.71 -6.26
C CYS A 9 -14.55 10.57 -5.56
N ASP A 10 -15.11 9.36 -5.54
CA ASP A 10 -14.44 8.20 -4.95
C ASP A 10 -13.17 7.82 -5.73
N CYS A 11 -13.22 7.87 -7.06
CA CYS A 11 -12.03 7.66 -7.90
C CYS A 11 -10.95 8.70 -7.62
N GLU A 12 -11.33 9.98 -7.51
CA GLU A 12 -10.37 11.05 -7.21
C GLU A 12 -9.73 10.87 -5.83
N LEU A 13 -10.54 10.57 -4.81
CA LEU A 13 -10.04 10.30 -3.46
C LEU A 13 -9.09 9.09 -3.46
N LYS A 14 -9.45 8.02 -4.16
CA LYS A 14 -8.61 6.83 -4.29
C LYS A 14 -7.26 7.17 -4.92
N HIS A 15 -7.23 7.90 -6.04
CA HIS A 15 -5.97 8.30 -6.67
C HIS A 15 -5.09 9.16 -5.76
N ARG A 16 -5.71 10.06 -4.96
CA ARG A 16 -4.96 10.86 -3.96
C ARG A 16 -4.32 9.97 -2.89
N ILE A 17 -5.07 8.99 -2.37
CA ILE A 17 -4.54 8.04 -1.38
C ILE A 17 -3.41 7.20 -1.99
N GLU A 18 -3.59 6.67 -3.20
CA GLU A 18 -2.56 5.90 -3.90
C GLU A 18 -1.29 6.71 -4.13
N ALA A 19 -1.40 7.99 -4.47
CA ALA A 19 -0.26 8.89 -4.61
C ALA A 19 0.47 9.10 -3.27
N ILE A 20 -0.25 9.31 -2.17
CA ILE A 20 0.34 9.46 -0.82
C ILE A 20 1.08 8.19 -0.42
N VAL A 21 0.47 7.02 -0.61
CA VAL A 21 1.08 5.73 -0.24
C VAL A 21 2.35 5.48 -1.07
N SER A 22 2.28 5.69 -2.39
CA SER A 22 3.41 5.52 -3.31
C SER A 22 4.58 6.45 -2.96
N PHE A 23 4.27 7.73 -2.71
CA PHE A 23 5.27 8.70 -2.27
C PHE A 23 5.92 8.29 -0.93
N SER A 24 5.09 7.91 0.05
CA SER A 24 5.57 7.55 1.39
C SER A 24 6.52 6.36 1.38
N ASP A 25 6.27 5.35 0.55
CA ASP A 25 7.13 4.16 0.42
C ASP A 25 8.54 4.52 -0.08
N SER A 26 8.62 5.31 -1.15
CA SER A 26 9.88 5.82 -1.71
C SER A 26 10.60 6.74 -0.72
N PHE A 27 9.86 7.66 -0.09
CA PHE A 27 10.39 8.63 0.86
C PHE A 27 10.99 7.96 2.10
N VAL A 28 10.24 7.05 2.73
CA VAL A 28 10.71 6.30 3.91
C VAL A 28 11.95 5.47 3.59
N SER A 29 12.00 4.86 2.40
CA SER A 29 13.18 4.11 1.95
C SER A 29 14.43 5.00 1.85
N LYS A 30 14.31 6.21 1.30
CA LYS A 30 15.39 7.21 1.24
C LYS A 30 15.82 7.66 2.64
N LEU A 31 14.86 7.92 3.51
CA LEU A 31 15.08 8.34 4.90
C LEU A 31 15.87 7.28 5.69
N GLN A 32 15.47 6.02 5.59
CA GLN A 32 16.14 4.89 6.25
C GLN A 32 17.55 4.67 5.70
N TYR A 33 17.75 4.81 4.39
CA TYR A 33 19.08 4.75 3.79
C TYR A 33 19.98 5.85 4.32
N ASN A 34 19.49 7.09 4.39
CA ASN A 34 20.23 8.22 4.95
C ASN A 34 20.58 8.01 6.43
N GLN A 35 19.63 7.53 7.23
CA GLN A 35 19.84 7.19 8.63
C GLN A 35 20.92 6.11 8.81
N LYS A 36 20.90 5.06 7.98
CA LYS A 36 21.92 4.00 7.98
C LYS A 36 23.30 4.53 7.58
N PHE A 37 23.36 5.41 6.58
CA PHE A 37 24.60 6.05 6.17
C PHE A 37 25.23 6.84 7.34
N ARG A 38 24.43 7.69 8.00
CA ARG A 38 24.86 8.47 9.17
C ARG A 38 25.28 7.61 10.35
N TYR A 39 24.60 6.48 10.58
CA TYR A 39 25.02 5.50 11.59
C TYR A 39 26.42 4.94 11.29
N ASN A 40 26.68 4.55 10.04
CA ASN A 40 27.97 4.01 9.64
C ASN A 40 29.09 5.04 9.79
N GLU A 41 28.85 6.30 9.40
CA GLU A 41 29.81 7.39 9.63
C GLU A 41 30.10 7.60 11.11
N LEU A 42 29.07 7.56 11.96
CA LEU A 42 29.22 7.67 13.41
C LEU A 42 30.09 6.53 13.98
N MET A 43 29.91 5.30 13.49
CA MET A 43 30.72 4.15 13.92
C MET A 43 32.19 4.27 13.51
N LEU A 44 32.48 4.94 12.40
CA LEU A 44 33.85 5.15 11.91
C LEU A 44 34.54 6.37 12.54
N ALA A 45 33.76 7.32 13.08
CA ALA A 45 34.27 8.56 13.65
C ALA A 45 34.77 8.41 15.10
N LEU A 46 36.00 7.92 15.25
CA LEU A 46 36.62 7.63 16.56
C LEU A 46 37.03 8.87 17.38
N ASN A 47 37.09 10.06 16.76
CA ASN A 47 37.65 11.28 17.38
C ASN A 47 36.60 12.34 17.76
N MET A 48 35.32 11.97 17.92
CA MET A 48 34.27 12.92 18.32
C MET A 48 34.24 13.16 19.84
N SER A 49 33.90 14.39 20.25
CA SER A 49 33.70 14.71 21.67
C SER A 49 32.48 13.99 22.24
N ALA A 50 32.48 13.68 23.53
CA ALA A 50 31.38 12.99 24.19
C ALA A 50 30.03 13.71 24.02
N ALA A 51 30.02 15.04 23.99
CA ALA A 51 28.82 15.85 23.77
C ALA A 51 28.25 15.69 22.35
N VAL A 52 29.11 15.63 21.34
CA VAL A 52 28.71 15.40 19.94
C VAL A 52 28.21 13.97 19.76
N THR A 53 28.86 12.99 20.38
CA THR A 53 28.42 11.59 20.36
C THR A 53 27.06 11.41 21.05
N ALA A 54 26.83 12.05 22.19
CA ALA A 54 25.54 11.99 22.88
C ALA A 54 24.39 12.55 22.02
N ARG A 55 24.61 13.67 21.32
CA ARG A 55 23.63 14.25 20.39
C ARG A 55 23.37 13.32 19.20
N LYS A 56 24.42 12.85 18.52
CA LYS A 56 24.29 11.99 17.34
C LYS A 56 23.72 10.59 17.66
N THR A 57 23.94 10.07 18.87
CA THR A 57 23.39 8.77 19.29
C THR A 57 21.96 8.83 19.79
N LYS A 58 21.39 10.02 20.04
CA LYS A 58 20.01 10.19 20.51
C LYS A 58 19.01 9.57 19.52
N GLU A 59 19.18 9.85 18.23
CA GLU A 59 18.32 9.29 17.17
C GLU A 59 18.28 7.76 17.21
N PHE A 60 19.44 7.10 17.27
CA PHE A 60 19.52 5.63 17.26
C PHE A 60 19.07 4.98 18.56
N ARG A 61 18.88 5.75 19.63
CA ARG A 61 18.43 5.27 20.95
C ARG A 61 16.94 5.49 21.20
N SER A 62 16.30 6.39 20.45
CA SER A 62 14.87 6.68 20.59
C SER A 62 13.99 5.56 20.01
N PRO A 63 12.76 5.36 20.53
CA PRO A 63 11.78 4.44 19.95
C PRO A 63 11.33 4.88 18.54
N PRO A 64 10.81 3.95 17.71
CA PRO A 64 10.51 4.22 16.28
C PRO A 64 9.62 5.44 16.02
N GLN A 65 8.59 5.68 16.84
CA GLN A 65 7.72 6.85 16.70
C GLN A 65 8.47 8.16 16.95
N GLU A 66 9.32 8.21 17.97
CA GLU A 66 10.14 9.40 18.24
C GLU A 66 11.17 9.63 17.15
N GLN A 67 11.76 8.56 16.59
CA GLN A 67 12.69 8.67 15.46
C GLN A 67 12.01 9.31 14.25
N ILE A 68 10.83 8.83 13.87
CA ILE A 68 10.05 9.39 12.77
C ILE A 68 9.69 10.85 13.04
N ASN A 69 9.23 11.18 14.25
CA ASN A 69 8.94 12.57 14.60
C ASN A 69 10.18 13.45 14.52
N MET A 70 11.33 13.01 15.01
CA MET A 70 12.59 13.76 14.88
C MET A 70 13.01 13.98 13.43
N LEU A 71 12.73 13.02 12.54
CA LEU A 71 13.06 13.09 11.12
C LEU A 71 12.06 13.90 10.29
N LEU A 72 10.78 13.93 10.67
CA LEU A 72 9.69 14.61 9.97
C LEU A 72 9.37 16.02 10.49
N THR A 73 9.77 16.36 11.72
CA THR A 73 9.52 17.71 12.29
C THR A 73 10.41 18.77 11.62
N PHE A 74 11.42 18.36 10.82
CA PHE A 74 12.43 19.23 10.22
C PHE A 74 12.85 20.33 11.18
N SER A 75 13.60 19.95 12.22
CA SER A 75 13.99 20.88 13.28
C SER A 75 14.55 22.17 12.65
N VAL A 76 13.85 23.28 12.84
CA VAL A 76 14.26 24.61 12.38
C VAL A 76 15.55 24.98 13.14
N GLY A 77 16.71 24.73 12.54
CA GLY A 77 18.02 25.00 13.14
C GLY A 77 19.19 24.19 12.57
N GLU A 78 20.40 24.42 13.10
CA GLU A 78 21.68 23.84 12.64
C GLU A 78 21.83 22.32 12.82
N ASP A 79 20.88 21.64 13.47
CA ASP A 79 20.96 20.23 13.87
C ASP A 79 19.93 19.33 13.14
N CYS A 80 19.39 19.74 11.98
CA CYS A 80 18.47 18.87 11.22
C CYS A 80 19.21 17.62 10.68
N PRO A 81 18.80 16.39 11.07
CA PRO A 81 19.45 15.16 10.63
C PRO A 81 19.14 14.78 9.18
N CYS A 82 18.16 15.41 8.56
CA CYS A 82 17.67 15.09 7.21
C CYS A 82 18.33 16.03 6.17
N PRO A 83 18.88 15.51 5.06
CA PRO A 83 19.46 16.35 4.01
C PRO A 83 18.41 17.20 3.30
N THR A 84 18.78 18.40 2.87
CA THR A 84 17.89 19.39 2.23
C THR A 84 17.10 18.81 1.06
N ASP A 85 17.74 18.01 0.21
CA ASP A 85 17.11 17.37 -0.95
C ASP A 85 15.88 16.52 -0.59
N ILE A 86 15.95 15.78 0.52
CA ILE A 86 14.83 14.95 1.00
C ILE A 86 13.74 15.83 1.62
N GLN A 87 14.12 16.93 2.29
CA GLN A 87 13.15 17.88 2.83
C GLN A 87 12.36 18.55 1.70
N GLU A 88 13.06 19.06 0.67
CA GLU A 88 12.47 19.67 -0.52
C GLU A 88 11.50 18.72 -1.23
N GLU A 89 11.86 17.44 -1.37
CA GLU A 89 10.98 16.43 -1.96
C GLU A 89 9.66 16.27 -1.19
N LEU A 90 9.68 16.34 0.15
CA LEU A 90 8.46 16.31 0.97
C LEU A 90 7.63 17.59 0.81
N TYR A 91 8.28 18.76 0.81
CA TYR A 91 7.59 20.03 0.62
C TYR A 91 6.95 20.15 -0.77
N ASP A 92 7.65 19.74 -1.82
CA ASP A 92 7.13 19.73 -3.19
C ASP A 92 5.92 18.82 -3.32
N PHE A 93 5.99 17.61 -2.75
CA PHE A 93 4.84 16.70 -2.75
C PHE A 93 3.67 17.27 -1.94
N HIS A 94 3.94 17.88 -0.78
CA HIS A 94 2.91 18.51 0.04
C HIS A 94 2.20 19.64 -0.71
N ASN A 95 2.96 20.52 -1.38
CA ASN A 95 2.43 21.62 -2.18
C ASN A 95 1.58 21.10 -3.35
N GLN A 96 2.06 20.08 -4.06
CA GLN A 96 1.30 19.44 -5.14
C GLN A 96 0.00 18.80 -4.63
N LEU A 97 0.04 18.15 -3.47
CA LEU A 97 -1.13 17.55 -2.84
C LEU A 97 -2.14 18.61 -2.39
N GLN A 98 -1.69 19.73 -1.82
CA GLN A 98 -2.57 20.84 -1.43
C GLN A 98 -3.27 21.44 -2.65
N LEU A 99 -2.53 21.70 -3.73
CA LEU A 99 -3.06 22.18 -5.00
C LEU A 99 -4.11 21.20 -5.56
N HIS A 100 -3.80 19.90 -5.57
CA HIS A 100 -4.72 18.87 -6.01
C HIS A 100 -5.95 18.75 -5.09
N CYS A 101 -5.82 19.10 -3.81
CA CYS A 101 -6.95 19.13 -2.87
C CYS A 101 -7.84 20.38 -3.00
N GLY A 102 -7.44 21.36 -3.80
CA GLY A 102 -8.15 22.63 -3.93
C GLY A 102 -8.06 23.49 -2.66
N ILE A 103 -7.07 23.24 -1.81
CA ILE A 103 -6.77 24.08 -0.66
C ILE A 103 -6.08 25.34 -1.23
N PRO A 104 -6.61 26.55 -0.99
CA PRO A 104 -5.91 27.77 -1.38
C PRO A 104 -4.55 27.75 -0.69
N MET A 105 -3.46 27.78 -1.47
CA MET A 105 -2.18 28.08 -0.87
C MET A 105 -2.29 29.52 -0.34
N GLU A 106 -2.02 29.72 0.94
CA GLU A 106 -1.74 31.05 1.44
C GLU A 106 -0.46 31.49 0.71
N GLU A 107 -0.62 32.21 -0.39
CA GLU A 107 0.47 33.02 -0.94
C GLU A 107 0.98 33.85 0.25
N ASP A 108 2.26 33.72 0.58
CA ASP A 108 2.88 34.51 1.63
C ASP A 108 2.42 35.97 1.45
N GLU A 109 1.56 36.44 2.36
CA GLU A 109 0.94 37.76 2.30
C GLU A 109 2.02 38.82 2.55
N TYR A 110 2.79 39.13 1.50
CA TYR A 110 3.56 40.37 1.39
C TYR A 110 3.02 41.24 0.26
N GLU A 111 1.72 41.22 -0.01
CA GLU A 111 1.09 42.36 -0.66
C GLU A 111 -0.39 42.38 -0.26
N GLN A 112 -0.70 43.33 0.60
CA GLN A 112 -2.05 43.68 1.04
C GLN A 112 -2.88 44.14 -0.18
N ASP A 113 -3.36 43.20 -0.98
CA ASP A 113 -4.20 43.55 -2.11
C ASP A 113 -5.64 43.74 -1.61
N THR A 114 -6.01 45.00 -1.40
CA THR A 114 -7.36 45.47 -1.04
C THR A 114 -8.38 45.28 -2.18
N SER A 115 -8.20 44.23 -2.97
CA SER A 115 -9.02 43.87 -4.12
C SER A 115 -10.38 43.32 -3.68
N ILE A 116 -11.40 43.62 -4.50
CA ILE A 116 -12.78 43.11 -4.34
C ILE A 116 -12.79 41.58 -4.25
N LYS A 117 -11.83 40.91 -4.92
CA LYS A 117 -11.64 39.45 -4.87
C LYS A 117 -11.32 38.95 -3.46
N GLY A 118 -10.42 39.63 -2.73
CA GLY A 118 -10.06 39.29 -1.35
C GLY A 118 -11.22 39.52 -0.37
N ARG A 119 -11.99 40.60 -0.57
CA ARG A 119 -13.20 40.87 0.22
C ARG A 119 -14.30 39.84 -0.02
N LEU A 120 -14.46 39.39 -1.27
CA LEU A 120 -15.43 38.35 -1.64
C LEU A 120 -15.03 36.99 -1.05
N LEU A 121 -13.75 36.62 -1.11
CA LEU A 121 -13.24 35.37 -0.53
C LEU A 121 -13.43 35.32 0.99
N MET A 122 -13.17 36.44 1.68
CA MET A 122 -13.41 36.55 3.13
C MET A 122 -14.90 36.41 3.49
N LEU A 123 -15.80 36.98 2.68
CA LEU A 123 -17.25 36.82 2.85
C LEU A 123 -17.72 35.39 2.61
N VAL A 124 -17.19 34.72 1.57
CA VAL A 124 -17.49 33.30 1.28
C VAL A 124 -17.00 32.40 2.42
N ASN A 125 -15.80 32.64 2.96
CA ASN A 125 -15.27 31.92 4.11
C ASN A 125 -16.08 32.18 5.39
N LYS A 126 -16.58 33.41 5.58
CA LYS A 126 -17.45 33.77 6.70
C LYS A 126 -18.83 33.10 6.62
N ILE A 127 -19.40 32.97 5.43
CA ILE A 127 -20.67 32.25 5.20
C ILE A 127 -20.47 30.74 5.43
N LYS A 128 -19.35 30.19 4.95
CA LYS A 128 -18.98 28.78 5.17
C LYS A 128 -18.72 28.47 6.64
N GLY A 129 -18.14 29.41 7.40
CA GLY A 129 -17.92 29.31 8.85
C GLY A 129 -19.17 29.53 9.71
N GLN A 130 -20.19 30.23 9.21
CA GLN A 130 -21.44 30.50 9.96
C GLN A 130 -22.49 29.40 9.85
N SER A 131 -22.40 28.49 8.88
CA SER A 131 -23.33 27.35 8.76
C SER A 131 -23.12 26.25 9.82
N HIS A 132 -22.14 26.38 10.71
CA HIS A 132 -21.81 25.38 11.74
C HIS A 132 -21.81 25.93 13.18
N LYS A 133 -22.56 27.00 13.48
CA LYS A 133 -22.69 27.52 14.86
C LYS A 133 -24.13 27.78 15.30
N ALA A 134 -24.79 26.71 15.76
CA ALA A 134 -25.75 26.64 16.86
C ALA A 134 -25.84 25.13 17.19
N GLU A 135 -25.44 24.59 18.34
CA GLU A 135 -25.45 25.06 19.72
C GLU A 135 -24.23 24.52 20.50
N GLU A 136 -23.73 25.33 21.43
CA GLU A 136 -22.97 24.96 22.64
C GLU A 136 -23.53 25.86 23.77
N PRO A 137 -23.35 25.62 25.09
CA PRO A 137 -22.26 24.83 25.71
C PRO A 137 -22.66 24.02 26.98
N THR A 138 -21.80 23.11 27.44
CA THR A 138 -21.36 23.10 28.85
C THR A 138 -20.01 22.37 28.94
N GLU A 139 -18.96 23.14 29.19
CA GLU A 139 -17.64 22.67 29.61
C GLU A 139 -17.74 21.86 30.91
N LYS A 140 -17.09 20.70 30.96
CA LYS A 140 -16.26 20.27 32.10
C LYS A 140 -15.10 19.38 31.63
N GLU A 141 -13.90 19.93 31.81
CA GLU A 141 -12.78 19.26 32.49
C GLU A 141 -11.99 18.19 31.71
N GLN A 142 -10.89 18.66 31.12
CA GLN A 142 -9.56 18.04 31.05
C GLN A 142 -9.47 16.54 31.41
N ALA A 143 -9.38 15.67 30.39
CA ALA A 143 -8.62 14.43 30.45
C ALA A 143 -8.19 13.95 29.04
N ALA A 144 -6.87 13.86 28.83
CA ALA A 144 -6.12 13.03 27.86
C ALA A 144 -6.40 13.12 26.33
N PRO A 145 -5.41 13.50 25.49
CA PRO A 145 -5.46 13.34 24.02
C PRO A 145 -5.20 11.88 23.54
N CYS A 146 -5.52 10.87 24.37
CA CYS A 146 -5.18 9.47 24.10
C CYS A 146 -6.32 8.65 23.45
N GLU A 147 -7.57 9.13 23.46
CA GLU A 147 -8.71 8.32 23.01
C GLU A 147 -8.89 8.29 21.49
N GLU A 148 -8.65 9.40 20.77
CA GLU A 148 -8.77 9.43 19.30
C GLU A 148 -7.72 8.56 18.59
N ILE A 149 -6.49 8.53 19.12
CA ILE A 149 -5.40 7.70 18.61
C ILE A 149 -5.74 6.20 18.77
N ASN A 150 -6.35 5.83 19.90
CA ASN A 150 -6.75 4.44 20.17
C ASN A 150 -7.83 3.94 19.21
N VAL A 151 -8.75 4.82 18.79
CA VAL A 151 -9.79 4.46 17.81
C VAL A 151 -9.17 4.18 16.45
N PHE A 152 -8.26 5.04 15.97
CA PHE A 152 -7.59 4.83 14.69
C PHE A 152 -6.74 3.56 14.68
N ILE A 153 -5.99 3.31 15.75
CA ILE A 153 -5.21 2.09 15.93
C ILE A 153 -6.13 0.86 15.92
N THR A 154 -7.26 0.91 16.62
CA THR A 154 -8.21 -0.22 16.67
C THR A 154 -8.84 -0.51 15.31
N ILE A 155 -9.22 0.53 14.56
CA ILE A 155 -9.74 0.39 13.19
C ILE A 155 -8.67 -0.22 12.27
N PHE A 156 -7.42 0.24 12.38
CA PHE A 156 -6.32 -0.30 11.60
C PHE A 156 -6.07 -1.78 11.90
N TYR A 157 -6.02 -2.17 13.18
CA TYR A 157 -5.88 -3.59 13.55
C TYR A 157 -7.06 -4.44 13.09
N LEU A 158 -8.28 -3.93 13.17
CA LEU A 158 -9.46 -4.63 12.67
C LEU A 158 -9.39 -4.84 11.16
N TYR A 159 -8.94 -3.82 10.41
CA TYR A 159 -8.74 -3.90 8.97
C TYR A 159 -7.68 -4.96 8.60
N ILE A 160 -6.53 -4.94 9.27
CA ILE A 160 -5.47 -5.96 9.09
C ILE A 160 -5.99 -7.37 9.40
N TYR A 161 -6.78 -7.52 10.47
CA TYR A 161 -7.37 -8.80 10.84
C TYR A 161 -8.38 -9.31 9.79
N ILE A 162 -9.21 -8.43 9.24
CA ILE A 162 -10.15 -8.76 8.16
C ILE A 162 -9.40 -9.18 6.90
N LEU A 163 -8.34 -8.45 6.52
CA LEU A 163 -7.49 -8.83 5.39
C LEU A 163 -6.81 -10.18 5.61
N TYR A 164 -6.28 -10.43 6.81
CA TYR A 164 -5.69 -11.72 7.16
C TYR A 164 -6.70 -12.86 7.03
N LEU A 165 -7.91 -12.71 7.56
CA LEU A 165 -8.97 -13.71 7.42
C LEU A 165 -9.36 -13.94 5.96
N TYR A 166 -9.46 -12.87 5.17
CA TYR A 166 -9.75 -12.98 3.75
C TYR A 166 -8.68 -13.79 3.01
N ILE A 167 -7.40 -13.47 3.23
CA ILE A 167 -6.26 -14.21 2.64
C ILE A 167 -6.27 -15.66 3.11
N TYR A 168 -6.50 -15.92 4.39
CA TYR A 168 -6.57 -17.26 4.95
C TYR A 168 -7.67 -18.10 4.31
N ILE A 169 -8.88 -17.55 4.20
CA ILE A 169 -10.02 -18.20 3.55
C ILE A 169 -9.71 -18.47 2.07
N TYR A 170 -9.13 -17.49 1.36
CA TYR A 170 -8.75 -17.65 -0.04
C TYR A 170 -7.74 -18.79 -0.24
N ILE A 171 -6.69 -18.84 0.58
CA ILE A 171 -5.70 -19.93 0.56
C ILE A 171 -6.36 -21.27 0.85
N TYR A 172 -7.23 -21.34 1.86
CA TYR A 172 -7.92 -22.58 2.22
C TYR A 172 -8.80 -23.10 1.07
N ILE A 173 -9.59 -22.22 0.44
CA ILE A 173 -10.41 -22.56 -0.73
C ILE A 173 -9.52 -23.04 -1.88
N TYR A 174 -8.41 -22.33 -2.16
CA TYR A 174 -7.49 -22.70 -3.22
C TYR A 174 -6.88 -24.09 -3.00
N ILE A 175 -6.42 -24.39 -1.77
CA ILE A 175 -5.90 -25.71 -1.39
C ILE A 175 -6.98 -26.78 -1.56
N PHE A 176 -8.21 -26.51 -1.10
CA PHE A 176 -9.32 -27.45 -1.23
C PHE A 176 -9.63 -27.78 -2.69
N ILE A 177 -9.68 -26.77 -3.57
CA ILE A 177 -9.86 -26.96 -5.01
C ILE A 177 -8.71 -27.79 -5.60
N TYR A 178 -7.47 -27.52 -5.21
CA TYR A 178 -6.32 -28.27 -5.71
C TYR A 178 -6.35 -29.74 -5.28
N ILE A 179 -6.76 -30.03 -4.04
CA ILE A 179 -6.96 -31.39 -3.55
C ILE A 179 -8.06 -32.10 -4.35
N LEU A 180 -9.20 -31.43 -4.59
CA LEU A 180 -10.28 -32.00 -5.42
C LEU A 180 -9.81 -32.28 -6.85
N LEU A 181 -9.06 -31.37 -7.45
CA LEU A 181 -8.48 -31.56 -8.79
C LEU A 181 -7.53 -32.76 -8.81
N LEU A 182 -6.69 -32.90 -7.78
CA LEU A 182 -5.79 -34.05 -7.65
C LEU A 182 -6.57 -35.36 -7.55
N PHE A 183 -7.62 -35.42 -6.74
CA PHE A 183 -8.49 -36.61 -6.66
C PHE A 183 -9.16 -36.91 -8.00
N TYR A 184 -9.63 -35.88 -8.71
CA TYR A 184 -10.23 -36.04 -10.03
C TYR A 184 -9.23 -36.57 -11.06
N LEU A 185 -8.00 -36.05 -11.08
CA LEU A 185 -6.94 -36.54 -11.95
C LEU A 185 -6.52 -37.98 -11.60
N LEU A 186 -6.43 -38.32 -10.32
CA LEU A 186 -6.20 -39.69 -9.88
C LEU A 186 -7.33 -40.61 -10.34
N PHE A 187 -8.59 -40.20 -10.18
CA PHE A 187 -9.73 -40.95 -10.66
C PHE A 187 -9.65 -41.20 -12.17
N ILE A 188 -9.35 -40.17 -12.96
CA ILE A 188 -9.11 -40.30 -14.40
C ILE A 188 -7.97 -41.29 -14.66
N TYR A 189 -6.83 -41.13 -14.01
CA TYR A 189 -5.67 -42.00 -14.19
C TYR A 189 -6.00 -43.47 -13.91
N TYR A 190 -6.67 -43.76 -12.79
CA TYR A 190 -7.10 -45.11 -12.44
C TYR A 190 -8.17 -45.66 -13.40
N TYR A 191 -9.10 -44.83 -13.84
CA TYR A 191 -10.09 -45.21 -14.84
C TYR A 191 -9.43 -45.60 -16.17
N TYR A 192 -8.49 -44.79 -16.68
CA TYR A 192 -7.72 -45.10 -17.88
C TYR A 192 -6.85 -46.36 -17.71
N TYR A 193 -6.20 -46.51 -16.56
CA TYR A 193 -5.41 -47.70 -16.24
C TYR A 193 -6.29 -48.97 -16.23
N PHE A 194 -7.46 -48.90 -15.60
CA PHE A 194 -8.44 -49.99 -15.59
C PHE A 194 -8.94 -50.34 -17.01
N LEU A 195 -9.24 -49.32 -17.82
CA LEU A 195 -9.65 -49.51 -19.22
C LEU A 195 -8.53 -50.17 -20.05
N LEU A 196 -7.27 -49.76 -19.84
CA LEU A 196 -6.11 -50.35 -20.51
C LEU A 196 -5.89 -51.82 -20.09
N LEU A 197 -6.07 -52.12 -18.80
CA LEU A 197 -5.96 -53.48 -18.27
C LEU A 197 -7.09 -54.39 -18.81
N HIS A 198 -8.31 -53.87 -18.90
CA HIS A 198 -9.44 -54.60 -19.49
C HIS A 198 -9.21 -54.90 -20.98
N ASN A 199 -8.71 -53.92 -21.76
CA ASN A 199 -8.42 -54.10 -23.18
C ASN A 199 -7.26 -55.09 -23.44
N THR A 200 -6.25 -55.15 -22.56
CA THR A 200 -5.16 -56.13 -22.66
C THR A 200 -5.56 -57.54 -22.22
N CYS A 201 -6.58 -57.68 -21.37
CA CYS A 201 -7.14 -58.97 -20.97
C CYS A 201 -8.03 -59.57 -22.08
N CYS A 202 -8.85 -58.75 -22.77
CA CYS A 202 -9.70 -59.20 -23.88
C CYS A 202 -8.95 -59.58 -25.17
N THR A 203 -7.68 -59.17 -25.33
CA THR A 203 -6.87 -59.44 -26.53
C THR A 203 -6.03 -60.72 -26.46
N ARG A 204 -6.10 -61.51 -25.38
CA ARG A 204 -5.56 -62.89 -25.34
C ARG A 204 -6.62 -63.93 -25.75
N VAL A 205 -7.02 -63.91 -27.02
CA VAL A 205 -7.52 -65.11 -27.72
C VAL A 205 -6.46 -65.46 -28.77
N PRO A 206 -5.90 -66.68 -28.79
CA PRO A 206 -4.69 -66.96 -29.55
C PRO A 206 -4.96 -66.96 -31.06
N VAL A 207 -4.14 -66.19 -31.78
CA VAL A 207 -4.04 -66.18 -33.24
C VAL A 207 -3.61 -67.57 -33.71
N ALA A 208 -4.49 -68.27 -34.41
CA ALA A 208 -4.19 -69.49 -35.13
C ALA A 208 -4.66 -69.35 -36.58
N LEU A 209 -3.70 -69.44 -37.51
CA LEU A 209 -3.82 -69.75 -38.96
C LEU A 209 -4.60 -68.73 -39.82
N GLY A 210 -4.16 -68.31 -41.01
CA GLY A 210 -3.12 -68.78 -41.89
C GLY A 210 -3.18 -68.04 -43.23
N TYR A 211 -2.07 -68.13 -43.94
CA TYR A 211 -1.77 -67.70 -45.31
C TYR A 211 -2.86 -67.88 -46.37
N THR A 212 -2.93 -66.96 -47.35
CA THR A 212 -2.72 -67.20 -48.81
C THR A 212 -2.76 -65.86 -49.56
N HIS A 213 -1.63 -65.44 -50.15
CA HIS A 213 -1.33 -65.41 -51.60
C HIS A 213 -2.07 -64.28 -52.36
N MET A 214 -1.45 -63.14 -52.72
CA MET A 214 -0.41 -62.91 -53.75
C MET A 214 -0.97 -62.96 -55.18
N SER A 215 -1.11 -61.79 -55.80
CA SER A 215 -0.96 -61.57 -57.25
C SER A 215 -1.10 -60.08 -57.54
N ASP A 216 0.00 -59.45 -57.95
CA ASP A 216 0.01 -58.10 -58.52
C ASP A 216 0.40 -58.24 -59.99
N GLY A 217 -0.37 -57.60 -60.87
CA GLY A 217 -0.23 -57.65 -62.32
C GLY A 217 -0.95 -56.47 -62.95
N MET A 218 -0.16 -55.44 -63.24
CA MET A 218 -0.26 -54.36 -64.25
C MET A 218 -1.48 -54.38 -65.19
N ASP A 219 -2.14 -53.23 -65.40
CA ASP A 219 -1.75 -52.27 -66.44
C ASP A 219 -2.54 -50.94 -66.38
N VAL A 220 -1.89 -49.92 -66.93
CA VAL A 220 -2.31 -48.52 -67.10
C VAL A 220 -2.95 -48.35 -68.48
N ASP A 221 -3.98 -47.50 -68.55
CA ASP A 221 -4.16 -46.48 -69.60
C ASP A 221 -4.18 -45.10 -68.91
#